data_AF-A0A1G1PBZ0-F1
#
_entry.id   AF-A0A1G1PBZ0-F1
#
_cell.length_a   1.000
_cell.length_b   1.000
_cell.length_c   1.000
_cell.angle_alpha   90.00
_cell.angle_beta   90.00
_cell.angle_gamma   90.00
#
_symmetry.space_group_name_H-M   'P 1'
#
loop_
_entity.id
_entity.type
_entity.pdbx_description
1 polymer ?
#
loop_
_entity_poly.entity_id
_entity_poly.type
_entity_poly.pdbx_seq_one_letter_code
_entity_poly.pdbx_strand_id
1 'polypeptide(L)'
;MKKILTILAVVILLLPLKASAEAREGGEWRNARKARAQAYREQQKKENKAFRQSLRGPDMGRDQKIAAIKEHRQTQYGENAAFREQQHQEGVNHLNDKLAQNNKLTDTQKQEILNHVETQYRENIAFRDQQHTENISAMDQILGDLNLSPEERRAEMKKYRAVQKEENKQHRQTQKEENQTFRQSLKPQE
;
A
#
# COMPACT_ATOMS: atom_id res chain seq x y z
N MET A 1 15.22 -30.47 -17.94
CA MET A 1 14.27 -30.39 -16.81
C MET A 1 15.05 -30.22 -15.51
N LYS A 2 15.19 -29.00 -14.99
CA LYS A 2 15.84 -28.76 -13.70
C LYS A 2 15.03 -27.73 -12.89
N LYS A 3 14.18 -28.31 -12.04
CA LYS A 3 13.57 -27.81 -10.80
C LYS A 3 13.29 -26.31 -10.73
N ILE A 4 12.05 -25.98 -11.11
CA ILE A 4 11.34 -24.76 -10.73
C ILE A 4 11.34 -24.71 -9.20
N LEU A 5 12.02 -23.71 -8.64
CA LEU A 5 11.98 -23.39 -7.21
C LEU A 5 10.69 -22.63 -6.97
N THR A 6 9.60 -23.36 -6.80
CA THR A 6 8.30 -22.83 -6.38
C THR A 6 8.43 -22.35 -4.93
N ILE A 7 8.80 -21.08 -4.73
CA ILE A 7 8.67 -20.43 -3.42
C ILE A 7 7.26 -19.86 -3.34
N LEU A 8 6.27 -20.76 -3.31
CA LEU A 8 4.88 -20.41 -3.00
C LEU A 8 4.70 -20.55 -1.49
N ALA A 9 5.18 -19.56 -0.74
CA ALA A 9 4.80 -19.38 0.65
C ALA A 9 3.79 -18.24 0.73
N VAL A 10 2.58 -18.50 0.21
CA VAL A 10 1.41 -17.68 0.50
C VAL A 10 1.03 -17.96 1.95
N VAL A 11 1.74 -17.32 2.89
CA VAL A 11 1.29 -17.22 4.28
C VAL A 11 0.32 -16.05 4.32
N ILE A 12 -0.91 -16.30 3.87
CA ILE A 12 -2.05 -15.47 4.29
C ILE A 12 -2.17 -15.71 5.79
N LEU A 13 -1.50 -14.87 6.58
CA LEU A 13 -1.79 -14.71 7.99
C LEU A 13 -3.21 -14.15 8.07
N LEU A 14 -4.19 -15.07 8.09
CA LEU A 14 -5.51 -14.85 8.65
C LEU A 14 -5.31 -14.43 10.11
N LEU A 15 -5.05 -13.15 10.32
CA LEU A 15 -5.14 -12.56 11.65
C LEU A 15 -6.57 -12.82 12.14
N PRO A 16 -6.74 -13.37 13.34
CA PRO A 16 -8.06 -13.77 13.83
C PRO A 16 -9.00 -12.56 13.81
N LEU A 17 -10.10 -12.71 13.05
CA LEU A 17 -11.25 -11.81 12.88
C LEU A 17 -12.04 -11.59 14.18
N LYS A 18 -11.41 -11.71 15.35
CA LYS A 18 -12.04 -11.56 16.67
C LYS A 18 -11.34 -10.47 17.47
N ALA A 19 -11.60 -9.22 17.09
CA ALA A 19 -11.53 -8.08 18.00
C ALA A 19 -12.79 -7.24 17.71
N SER A 20 -13.91 -7.73 18.26
CA SER A 20 -14.57 -7.10 19.40
C SER A 20 -15.39 -5.89 18.97
N ALA A 21 -16.71 -6.09 18.96
CA ALA A 21 -17.74 -5.07 18.78
C ALA A 21 -17.84 -4.08 19.96
N GLU A 22 -16.79 -3.95 20.77
CA GLU A 22 -16.73 -3.12 21.97
C GLU A 22 -15.45 -2.28 21.97
N ALA A 23 -15.38 -1.28 21.09
CA ALA A 23 -14.44 -0.17 21.24
C ALA A 23 -15.26 1.11 21.39
N ARG A 24 -15.73 1.38 22.61
CA ARG A 24 -16.57 2.53 22.95
C ARG A 24 -15.78 3.84 23.08
N GLU A 25 -14.46 3.84 22.91
CA GLU A 25 -13.66 5.06 22.85
C GLU A 25 -12.92 5.19 21.52
N GLY A 26 -13.16 6.28 20.78
CA GLY A 26 -12.53 6.53 19.47
C GLY A 26 -10.99 6.60 19.51
N GLY A 27 -10.39 6.73 20.70
CA GLY A 27 -8.94 6.63 20.90
C GLY A 27 -8.41 5.20 20.80
N GLU A 28 -9.13 4.22 21.36
CA GLU A 28 -8.73 2.81 21.37
C GLU A 28 -8.71 2.22 19.96
N TRP A 29 -9.74 2.50 19.15
CA TRP A 29 -9.78 2.06 17.76
C TRP A 29 -8.60 2.60 16.94
N ARG A 30 -8.28 3.89 17.09
CA ARG A 30 -7.14 4.52 16.39
C ARG A 30 -5.82 3.89 16.80
N ASN A 31 -5.64 3.64 18.10
CA ASN A 31 -4.43 3.01 18.63
C ASN A 31 -4.29 1.57 18.13
N ALA A 32 -5.37 0.78 18.15
CA ALA A 32 -5.39 -0.58 17.63
C ALA A 32 -5.06 -0.62 16.13
N ARG A 33 -5.66 0.27 15.34
CA ARG A 33 -5.37 0.41 13.91
C ARG A 33 -3.91 0.77 13.66
N LYS A 34 -3.36 1.73 14.41
CA LYS A 34 -1.95 2.13 14.33
C LYS A 34 -1.01 0.97 14.69
N ALA A 35 -1.35 0.20 15.72
CA ALA A 35 -0.58 -0.97 16.15
C ALA A 35 -0.55 -2.05 15.06
N ARG A 36 -1.71 -2.38 14.43
CA ARG A 36 -1.77 -3.31 13.29
C ARG A 36 -0.90 -2.84 12.12
N ALA A 37 -0.98 -1.56 11.76
CA ALA A 37 -0.15 -0.99 10.70
C ALA A 37 1.35 -1.04 11.03
N GLN A 38 1.73 -0.84 12.30
CA GLN A 38 3.12 -0.96 12.73
C GLN A 38 3.60 -2.41 12.69
N ALA A 39 2.81 -3.36 13.19
CA ALA A 39 3.14 -4.78 13.15
C ALA A 39 3.35 -5.27 11.71
N TYR A 40 2.44 -4.91 10.81
CA TYR A 40 2.54 -5.24 9.38
C TYR A 40 3.81 -4.66 8.74
N ARG A 41 4.18 -3.41 9.06
CA ARG A 41 5.43 -2.81 8.57
C ARG A 41 6.68 -3.55 9.10
N GLU A 42 6.68 -3.95 10.36
CA GLU A 42 7.81 -4.70 10.93
C GLU A 42 7.93 -6.10 10.33
N GLN A 43 6.81 -6.76 10.02
CA GLN A 43 6.79 -8.01 9.26
C GLN A 43 7.41 -7.83 7.87
N GLN A 44 6.93 -6.86 7.09
CA GLN A 44 7.46 -6.58 5.74
C GLN A 44 8.95 -6.22 5.78
N LYS A 45 9.43 -5.51 6.81
CA LYS A 45 10.87 -5.25 6.99
C LYS A 45 11.67 -6.54 7.17
N LYS A 46 11.18 -7.48 7.98
CA LYS A 46 11.83 -8.78 8.21
C LYS A 46 11.86 -9.62 6.93
N GLU A 47 10.73 -9.72 6.23
CA GLU A 47 10.62 -10.42 4.94
C GLU A 47 11.57 -9.84 3.90
N ASN A 48 11.59 -8.52 3.74
CA ASN A 48 12.49 -7.84 2.80
C ASN A 48 13.97 -8.02 3.16
N LYS A 49 14.32 -8.11 4.46
CA LYS A 49 15.68 -8.41 4.89
C LYS A 49 16.06 -9.84 4.52
N ALA A 50 15.19 -10.81 4.81
CA ALA A 50 15.41 -12.22 4.48
C ALA A 50 15.53 -12.43 2.96
N PHE A 51 14.66 -11.80 2.17
CA PHE A 51 14.73 -11.83 0.71
C PHE A 51 16.06 -11.26 0.18
N ARG A 52 16.53 -10.13 0.70
CA ARG A 52 17.84 -9.59 0.28
C ARG A 52 19.01 -10.52 0.63
N GLN A 53 18.90 -11.32 1.68
CA GLN A 53 19.91 -12.32 2.04
C GLN A 53 19.86 -13.51 1.09
N SER A 54 18.68 -13.98 0.68
CA SER A 54 18.56 -15.11 -0.26
C SER A 54 19.16 -14.80 -1.65
N LEU A 55 19.18 -13.52 -2.04
CA LEU A 55 19.82 -13.07 -3.29
C LEU A 55 21.36 -13.07 -3.25
N ARG A 56 22.01 -13.28 -2.10
CA ARG A 56 23.49 -13.21 -1.97
C ARG A 56 24.20 -14.53 -2.27
N GLY A 57 23.48 -15.59 -2.64
CA GLY A 57 24.08 -16.87 -2.99
C GLY A 57 25.05 -16.75 -4.18
N PRO A 58 26.23 -17.40 -4.12
CA PRO A 58 27.22 -17.36 -5.20
C PRO A 58 26.69 -17.97 -6.50
N ASP A 59 25.74 -18.90 -6.40
CA ASP A 59 25.23 -19.68 -7.54
C ASP A 59 24.06 -19.03 -8.29
N MET A 60 23.52 -17.92 -7.78
CA MET A 60 22.35 -17.28 -8.40
C MET A 60 22.79 -16.33 -9.52
N GLY A 61 22.50 -16.74 -10.75
CA GLY A 61 22.78 -15.97 -11.96
C GLY A 61 22.00 -14.64 -12.01
N ARG A 62 22.45 -13.71 -12.85
CA ARG A 62 21.82 -12.37 -13.00
C ARG A 62 20.33 -12.46 -13.32
N ASP A 63 19.96 -13.26 -14.30
CA ASP A 63 18.58 -13.34 -14.77
C ASP A 63 17.66 -13.98 -13.72
N GLN A 64 18.18 -14.97 -12.99
CA GLN A 64 17.50 -15.55 -11.83
C GLN A 64 17.29 -14.53 -10.71
N LYS A 65 18.29 -13.69 -10.42
CA LYS A 65 18.15 -12.59 -9.45
C LYS A 65 17.08 -11.59 -9.89
N ILE A 66 17.09 -11.18 -11.15
CA ILE A 66 16.10 -10.23 -11.67
C ILE A 66 14.69 -10.84 -11.58
N ALA A 67 14.51 -12.09 -12.02
CA ALA A 67 13.23 -12.80 -11.93
C ALA A 67 12.73 -12.90 -10.48
N ALA A 68 13.59 -13.31 -9.53
CA ALA A 68 13.25 -13.40 -8.11
C ALA A 68 12.85 -12.03 -7.53
N ILE A 69 13.49 -10.94 -7.94
CA ILE A 69 13.11 -9.58 -7.51
C ILE A 69 11.74 -9.19 -8.05
N LYS A 70 11.43 -9.52 -9.32
CA LYS A 70 10.11 -9.23 -9.89
C LYS A 70 9.01 -10.01 -9.16
N GLU A 71 9.22 -11.30 -8.95
CA GLU A 71 8.29 -12.17 -8.23
C GLU A 71 8.05 -11.66 -6.80
N HIS A 72 9.12 -11.38 -6.05
CA HIS A 72 9.01 -10.83 -4.70
C HIS A 72 8.23 -9.50 -4.67
N ARG A 73 8.46 -8.62 -5.65
CA ARG A 73 7.71 -7.35 -5.77
C ARG A 73 6.23 -7.59 -6.07
N GLN A 74 5.91 -8.54 -6.95
CA GLN A 74 4.53 -8.88 -7.27
C GLN A 74 3.80 -9.46 -6.04
N THR A 75 4.46 -10.35 -5.29
CA THR A 75 3.92 -10.91 -4.05
C THR A 75 3.67 -9.81 -3.01
N GLN A 76 4.67 -8.98 -2.74
CA GLN A 76 4.52 -7.86 -1.80
C GLN A 76 3.46 -6.86 -2.29
N TYR A 77 3.31 -6.65 -3.60
CA TYR A 77 2.25 -5.80 -4.13
C TYR A 77 0.86 -6.33 -3.75
N GLY A 78 0.62 -7.63 -3.98
CA GLY A 78 -0.63 -8.30 -3.64
C GLY A 78 -0.92 -8.28 -2.13
N GLU A 79 0.07 -8.62 -1.30
CA GLU A 79 -0.05 -8.54 0.17
C GLU A 79 -0.41 -7.12 0.64
N ASN A 80 0.28 -6.13 0.10
CA ASN A 80 0.03 -4.73 0.44
C ASN A 80 -1.34 -4.26 -0.04
N ALA A 81 -1.84 -4.77 -1.17
CA ALA A 81 -3.20 -4.48 -1.65
C ALA A 81 -4.25 -5.09 -0.71
N ALA A 82 -4.10 -6.37 -0.35
CA ALA A 82 -5.00 -7.05 0.59
C ALA A 82 -5.03 -6.37 1.97
N PHE A 83 -3.86 -5.99 2.50
CA PHE A 83 -3.78 -5.26 3.77
C PHE A 83 -4.48 -3.90 3.70
N ARG A 84 -4.34 -3.16 2.59
CA ARG A 84 -5.04 -1.88 2.39
C ARG A 84 -6.55 -2.05 2.32
N GLU A 85 -7.03 -3.06 1.59
CA GLU A 85 -8.45 -3.39 1.50
C GLU A 85 -9.03 -3.70 2.89
N GLN A 86 -8.37 -4.54 3.67
CA GLN A 86 -8.80 -4.82 5.05
C GLN A 86 -8.86 -3.52 5.88
N GLN A 87 -7.84 -2.68 5.79
CA GLN A 87 -7.80 -1.39 6.51
C GLN A 87 -8.86 -0.39 6.04
N HIS A 88 -9.29 -0.48 4.78
CA HIS A 88 -10.38 0.31 4.23
C HIS A 88 -11.73 -0.18 4.80
N GLN A 89 -12.01 -1.48 4.70
CA GLN A 89 -13.24 -2.09 5.22
C GLN A 89 -13.42 -1.83 6.72
N GLU A 90 -12.37 -2.04 7.53
CA GLU A 90 -12.37 -1.73 8.96
C GLU A 90 -12.66 -0.23 9.22
N GLY A 91 -12.12 0.65 8.35
CA GLY A 91 -12.33 2.09 8.40
C GLY A 91 -13.76 2.51 8.08
N VAL A 92 -14.31 1.97 7.00
CA VAL A 92 -15.68 2.25 6.54
C VAL A 92 -16.70 1.74 7.55
N ASN A 93 -16.51 0.54 8.11
CA ASN A 93 -17.40 0.01 9.16
C ASN A 93 -17.41 0.93 10.39
N HIS A 94 -16.23 1.31 10.88
CA HIS A 94 -16.15 2.25 11.99
C HIS A 94 -16.79 3.62 11.67
N LEU A 95 -16.60 4.12 10.45
CA LEU A 95 -17.20 5.37 10.01
C LEU A 95 -18.73 5.28 9.96
N ASN A 96 -19.29 4.18 9.43
CA ASN A 96 -20.72 3.93 9.43
C ASN A 96 -21.30 3.97 10.85
N ASP A 97 -20.68 3.26 11.80
CA ASP A 97 -21.12 3.26 13.21
C ASP A 97 -21.12 4.68 13.79
N LYS A 98 -20.09 5.48 13.47
CA LYS A 98 -19.98 6.88 13.92
C LYS A 98 -21.02 7.79 13.28
N LEU A 99 -21.32 7.61 11.99
CA LEU A 99 -22.32 8.41 11.27
C LEU A 99 -23.74 8.06 11.71
N ALA A 100 -24.03 6.79 12.02
CA ALA A 100 -25.32 6.36 12.55
C ALA A 100 -25.66 7.03 13.89
N GLN A 101 -24.65 7.29 14.72
CA GLN A 101 -24.79 7.98 16.00
C GLN A 101 -24.77 9.52 15.88
N ASN A 102 -24.59 10.07 14.66
CA ASN A 102 -24.43 11.49 14.46
C ASN A 102 -25.76 12.17 14.10
N ASN A 103 -26.32 12.88 15.08
CA ASN A 103 -27.59 13.60 14.96
C ASN A 103 -27.44 15.02 14.38
N LYS A 104 -26.23 15.48 14.07
CA LYS A 104 -25.96 16.83 13.53
C LYS A 104 -25.88 16.84 12.01
N LEU A 105 -25.79 15.68 11.38
CA LEU A 105 -25.69 15.54 9.94
C LEU A 105 -26.99 14.98 9.38
N THR A 106 -27.39 15.50 8.22
CA THR A 106 -28.48 14.90 7.44
C THR A 106 -28.02 13.57 6.83
N ASP A 107 -28.97 12.72 6.43
CA ASP A 107 -28.62 11.45 5.79
C ASP A 107 -27.90 11.66 4.46
N THR A 108 -28.24 12.72 3.72
CA THR A 108 -27.51 13.14 2.52
C THR A 108 -26.04 13.44 2.84
N GLN A 109 -25.76 14.23 3.87
CA GLN A 109 -24.38 14.55 4.27
C GLN A 109 -23.62 13.32 4.74
N LYS A 110 -24.26 12.39 5.46
CA LYS A 110 -23.64 11.10 5.85
C LYS A 110 -23.27 10.29 4.62
N GLN A 111 -24.16 10.22 3.62
CA GLN A 111 -23.89 9.49 2.38
C GLN A 111 -22.77 10.15 1.57
N GLU A 112 -22.71 11.48 1.50
CA GLU A 112 -21.62 12.21 0.85
C GLU A 112 -20.27 11.91 1.50
N ILE A 113 -20.20 11.82 2.83
CA ILE A 113 -18.98 11.44 3.55
C ILE A 113 -18.51 10.03 3.17
N LEU A 114 -19.43 9.06 3.13
CA LEU A 114 -19.11 7.69 2.75
C LEU A 114 -18.64 7.62 1.30
N ASN A 115 -19.33 8.31 0.39
CA ASN A 115 -18.97 8.39 -1.02
C ASN A 115 -17.58 9.03 -1.21
N HIS A 116 -17.29 10.12 -0.50
CA HIS A 116 -15.97 10.78 -0.57
C HIS A 116 -14.85 9.84 -0.12
N VAL A 117 -15.04 9.09 0.97
CA VAL A 117 -14.06 8.10 1.45
C VAL A 117 -13.84 6.98 0.43
N GLU A 118 -14.91 6.49 -0.20
CA GLU A 118 -14.82 5.45 -1.22
C GLU A 118 -14.13 5.95 -2.50
N THR A 119 -14.43 7.18 -2.95
CA THR A 119 -13.74 7.81 -4.08
C THR A 119 -12.25 7.94 -3.83
N GLN A 120 -11.87 8.48 -2.67
CA GLN A 120 -10.46 8.61 -2.28
C GLN A 120 -9.78 7.24 -2.20
N TYR A 121 -10.48 6.20 -1.71
CA TYR A 121 -9.94 4.86 -1.70
C TYR A 121 -9.62 4.36 -3.12
N ARG A 122 -10.56 4.50 -4.06
CA ARG A 122 -10.39 4.06 -5.46
C ARG A 122 -9.28 4.80 -6.17
N GLU A 123 -9.20 6.13 -6.03
CA GLU A 123 -8.12 6.94 -6.57
C GLU A 123 -6.75 6.47 -6.05
N ASN A 124 -6.69 6.17 -4.76
CA ASN A 124 -5.48 5.68 -4.12
C ASN A 124 -5.11 4.25 -4.54
N ILE A 125 -6.06 3.41 -4.94
CA ILE A 125 -5.78 2.10 -5.54
C ILE A 125 -5.26 2.30 -6.97
N ALA A 126 -5.97 3.07 -7.80
CA ALA A 126 -5.58 3.33 -9.19
C ALA A 126 -4.17 3.94 -9.30
N PHE A 127 -3.84 4.92 -8.45
CA PHE A 127 -2.50 5.50 -8.40
C PHE A 127 -1.43 4.46 -8.07
N ARG A 128 -1.71 3.51 -7.16
CA ARG A 128 -0.77 2.46 -6.78
C ARG A 128 -0.64 1.36 -7.84
N ASP A 129 -1.72 1.02 -8.51
CA ASP A 129 -1.71 0.09 -9.64
C ASP A 129 -0.87 0.65 -10.79
N GLN A 130 -1.05 1.93 -11.11
CA GLN A 130 -0.25 2.64 -12.09
C GLN A 130 1.23 2.64 -11.68
N GLN A 131 1.55 3.09 -10.45
CA GLN A 131 2.93 3.09 -9.99
C GLN A 131 3.55 1.69 -10.00
N HIS A 132 2.82 0.65 -9.61
CA HIS A 132 3.35 -0.72 -9.65
C HIS A 132 3.71 -1.14 -11.08
N THR A 133 2.82 -0.88 -12.03
CA THR A 133 3.04 -1.16 -13.46
C THR A 133 4.26 -0.41 -14.00
N GLU A 134 4.37 0.88 -13.70
CA GLU A 134 5.52 1.71 -14.09
C GLU A 134 6.82 1.22 -13.46
N ASN A 135 6.79 0.85 -12.17
CA ASN A 135 7.97 0.37 -11.45
C ASN A 135 8.50 -0.95 -12.02
N ILE A 136 7.61 -1.87 -12.42
CA ILE A 136 7.99 -3.12 -13.09
C ILE A 136 8.58 -2.81 -14.47
N SER A 137 7.92 -1.95 -15.26
CA SER A 137 8.41 -1.54 -16.59
C SER A 137 9.79 -0.88 -16.52
N ALA A 138 9.99 0.07 -15.62
CA ALA A 138 11.27 0.75 -15.42
C ALA A 138 12.37 -0.22 -14.98
N MET A 139 12.05 -1.21 -14.13
CA MET A 139 12.99 -2.26 -13.79
C MET A 139 13.40 -3.11 -15.00
N ASP A 140 12.45 -3.45 -15.86
CA ASP A 140 12.71 -4.26 -17.05
C ASP A 140 13.63 -3.53 -18.03
N GLN A 141 13.37 -2.24 -18.23
CA GLN A 141 14.20 -1.38 -19.06
C GLN A 141 15.61 -1.22 -18.47
N ILE A 142 15.72 -0.77 -17.21
CA ILE A 142 17.02 -0.43 -16.62
C ILE A 142 17.86 -1.68 -16.31
N LEU A 143 17.25 -2.74 -15.80
CA LEU A 143 17.98 -3.97 -15.46
C LEU A 143 18.20 -4.87 -16.68
N GLY A 144 17.37 -4.75 -17.71
CA GLY A 144 17.51 -5.47 -18.97
C GLY A 144 18.52 -4.85 -19.92
N ASP A 145 18.77 -3.54 -19.83
CA ASP A 145 19.70 -2.85 -20.73
C ASP A 145 21.14 -3.40 -20.57
N LEU A 146 21.66 -3.98 -21.66
CA LEU A 146 23.00 -4.56 -21.73
C LEU A 146 24.10 -3.51 -21.94
N ASN A 147 23.74 -2.31 -22.41
CA ASN A 147 24.67 -1.21 -22.63
C ASN A 147 25.07 -0.50 -21.33
N LEU A 148 24.25 -0.63 -20.27
CA LEU A 148 24.55 -0.06 -18.96
C LEU A 148 25.50 -0.95 -18.17
N SER A 149 26.54 -0.35 -17.59
CA SER A 149 27.35 -0.97 -16.55
C SER A 149 26.54 -1.19 -15.26
N PRO A 150 26.99 -2.04 -14.33
CA PRO A 150 26.34 -2.20 -13.04
C PRO A 150 26.18 -0.90 -12.24
N GLU A 151 27.11 0.05 -12.39
CA GLU A 151 27.05 1.34 -11.69
C GLU A 151 26.02 2.29 -12.33
N GLU A 152 25.97 2.34 -13.66
CA GLU A 152 24.98 3.13 -14.39
C GLU A 152 23.56 2.62 -14.13
N ARG A 153 23.33 1.30 -14.12
CA ARG A 153 22.02 0.73 -13.73
C ARG A 153 21.61 1.16 -12.32
N ARG A 154 22.54 1.21 -11.37
CA ARG A 154 22.26 1.68 -10.00
C ARG A 154 21.93 3.16 -9.98
N ALA A 155 22.65 3.97 -10.75
CA ALA A 155 22.42 5.40 -10.86
C ALA A 155 21.04 5.70 -11.48
N GLU A 156 20.68 5.05 -12.58
CA GLU A 156 19.38 5.19 -13.23
C GLU A 156 18.23 4.73 -12.33
N MET A 157 18.35 3.57 -11.67
CA MET A 157 17.36 3.15 -10.67
C MET A 157 17.22 4.15 -9.53
N LYS A 158 18.30 4.82 -9.11
CA LYS A 158 18.25 5.85 -8.06
C LYS A 158 17.54 7.11 -8.56
N LYS A 159 17.80 7.53 -9.80
CA LYS A 159 17.15 8.66 -10.46
C LYS A 159 15.65 8.44 -10.58
N TYR A 160 15.25 7.28 -11.11
CA TYR A 160 13.85 6.88 -11.23
C TYR A 160 13.12 6.88 -9.88
N ARG A 161 13.74 6.32 -8.83
CA ARG A 161 13.17 6.34 -7.47
C ARG A 161 13.01 7.75 -6.89
N ALA A 162 13.86 8.70 -7.27
CA ALA A 162 13.75 10.08 -6.82
C ALA A 162 12.52 10.76 -7.43
N VAL A 163 12.24 10.52 -8.72
CA VAL A 163 11.02 10.99 -9.40
C VAL A 163 9.78 10.43 -8.72
N GLN A 164 9.73 9.11 -8.53
CA GLN A 164 8.60 8.44 -7.85
C GLN A 164 8.38 8.96 -6.43
N LYS A 165 9.43 9.36 -5.71
CA LYS A 165 9.31 9.96 -4.38
C LYS A 165 8.59 11.31 -4.42
N GLU A 166 8.86 12.13 -5.43
CA GLU A 166 8.21 13.44 -5.59
C GLU A 166 6.76 13.28 -6.05
N GLU A 167 6.48 12.41 -7.01
CA GLU A 167 5.10 12.08 -7.42
C GLU A 167 4.27 11.62 -6.23
N ASN A 168 4.81 10.72 -5.41
CA ASN A 168 4.17 10.29 -4.16
C ASN A 168 3.93 11.42 -3.16
N LYS A 169 4.80 12.44 -3.15
CA LYS A 169 4.62 13.61 -2.29
C LYS A 169 3.52 14.52 -2.82
N GLN A 170 3.48 14.76 -4.13
CA GLN A 170 2.45 15.53 -4.81
C GLN A 170 1.07 14.87 -4.64
N HIS A 171 0.94 13.58 -4.94
CA HIS A 171 -0.31 12.84 -4.75
C HIS A 171 -0.85 12.94 -3.31
N ARG A 172 0.03 12.79 -2.31
CA ARG A 172 -0.35 12.98 -0.89
C ARG A 172 -0.79 14.41 -0.57
N GLN A 173 -0.23 15.40 -1.25
CA GLN A 173 -0.59 16.79 -1.03
C GLN A 173 -1.96 17.08 -1.64
N THR A 174 -2.21 16.65 -2.88
CA THR A 174 -3.52 16.72 -3.54
C THR A 174 -4.62 16.11 -2.69
N GLN A 175 -4.41 14.88 -2.19
CA GLN A 175 -5.39 14.22 -1.32
C GLN A 175 -5.65 14.99 -0.02
N LYS A 176 -4.64 15.65 0.56
CA LYS A 176 -4.85 16.49 1.75
C LYS A 176 -5.73 17.70 1.43
N GLU A 177 -5.48 18.34 0.30
CA GLU A 177 -6.22 19.51 -0.17
C GLU A 177 -7.68 19.14 -0.48
N GLU A 178 -7.91 18.05 -1.22
CA GLU A 178 -9.25 17.51 -1.49
C GLU A 178 -10.02 17.23 -0.19
N ASN A 179 -9.38 16.56 0.77
CA ASN A 179 -9.98 16.28 2.06
C ASN A 179 -10.26 17.54 2.88
N GLN A 180 -9.43 18.57 2.76
CA GLN A 180 -9.67 19.85 3.42
C GLN A 180 -10.87 20.56 2.80
N THR A 181 -10.92 20.65 1.47
CA THR A 181 -12.03 21.25 0.71
C THR A 181 -13.35 20.54 1.02
N PHE A 182 -13.37 19.21 1.01
CA PHE A 182 -14.55 18.43 1.35
C PHE A 182 -15.03 18.67 2.79
N ARG A 183 -14.10 18.76 3.76
CA ARG A 183 -14.48 19.10 5.15
C ARG A 183 -15.06 20.50 5.27
N GLN A 184 -14.61 21.45 4.46
CA GLN A 184 -15.13 22.81 4.44
C GLN A 184 -16.54 22.86 3.83
N SER A 185 -16.83 22.07 2.79
CA SER A 185 -18.17 22.03 2.17
C SER A 185 -19.25 21.45 3.08
N LEU A 186 -18.87 20.65 4.08
CA LEU A 186 -19.78 20.09 5.07
C LEU A 186 -20.10 21.01 6.25
N LYS A 187 -19.42 22.16 6.36
CA LYS A 187 -19.74 23.14 7.41
C LYS A 187 -21.05 23.85 7.06
N PRO A 188 -21.87 24.22 8.06
CA PRO A 188 -23.00 25.12 7.82
C PRO A 188 -22.48 26.40 7.15
N GLN A 189 -23.09 26.80 6.03
CA GLN A 189 -22.86 28.12 5.47
C GLN A 189 -23.58 29.13 6.36
N GLU A 190 -22.83 30.11 6.89
CA GLU A 190 -23.37 31.23 7.67
C GLU A 190 -24.19 32.18 6.78
#